data_AF-A0A960JH09-F1
#
_entry.id   AF-A0A960JH09-F1
#
_cell.length_a   1.000
_cell.length_b   1.000
_cell.length_c   1.000
_cell.angle_alpha   90.00
_cell.angle_beta   90.00
_cell.angle_gamma   90.00
#
_symmetry.space_group_name_H-M   'P 1'
#
loop_
_entity.id
_entity.type
_entity.pdbx_description
1 polymer ?
#
loop_
_entity_poly.entity_id
_entity_poly.type
_entity_poly.pdbx_seq_one_letter_code
_entity_poly.pdbx_strand_id
1 'polypeptide(L)'
;MKKILLLITIFLFSGDLISAQQKPKETLVRVLTFNILHGATTKGDFDLDRIAAVIKDANADLVALQEVDYKTRRAKNYDLVTELGWRTKMAPLFGKAMDYDGGGYGEGILTRLPISSSRNVPLPHSQGNEPRAALEVTLKLESGETISFIGT
;
A
#
# COMPACT_ATOMS: atom_id res chain seq x y z
N MET A 1 -8.98 -67.61 -49.72
CA MET A 1 -8.65 -66.84 -48.50
C MET A 1 -8.34 -65.40 -48.93
N LYS A 2 -9.29 -64.47 -48.78
CA LYS A 2 -9.14 -63.07 -49.22
C LYS A 2 -8.50 -62.25 -48.10
N LYS A 3 -7.34 -61.63 -48.37
CA LYS A 3 -6.69 -60.67 -47.46
C LYS A 3 -7.42 -59.33 -47.59
N ILE A 4 -8.04 -58.87 -46.51
CA ILE A 4 -8.62 -57.52 -46.40
C ILE A 4 -7.50 -56.60 -45.91
N LEU A 5 -7.14 -55.62 -46.74
CA LEU A 5 -6.17 -54.57 -46.41
C LEU A 5 -6.93 -53.43 -45.73
N LEU A 6 -6.72 -53.27 -44.43
CA LEU A 6 -7.31 -52.20 -43.62
C LEU A 6 -6.47 -50.92 -43.80
N LEU A 7 -6.97 -49.94 -44.55
CA LEU A 7 -6.36 -48.61 -44.60
C LEU A 7 -6.71 -47.84 -43.31
N ILE A 8 -5.72 -47.55 -42.49
CA ILE A 8 -5.80 -46.56 -41.41
C ILE A 8 -5.60 -45.18 -42.03
N THR A 9 -6.66 -44.38 -42.08
CA THR A 9 -6.59 -42.97 -42.46
C THR A 9 -6.27 -42.16 -41.20
N ILE A 10 -5.02 -41.73 -41.07
CA ILE A 10 -4.59 -40.81 -40.00
C ILE A 10 -5.10 -39.42 -40.39
N PHE A 11 -6.14 -38.94 -39.71
CA PHE A 11 -6.52 -37.53 -39.75
C PHE A 11 -5.50 -36.73 -38.94
N LEU A 12 -4.54 -36.10 -39.62
CA LEU A 12 -3.71 -35.05 -39.03
C LEU A 12 -4.59 -33.81 -38.86
N PHE A 13 -5.17 -33.64 -37.67
CA PHE A 13 -5.73 -32.37 -37.24
C PHE A 13 -4.54 -31.39 -37.05
N SER A 14 -4.22 -30.63 -38.09
CA SER A 14 -3.50 -29.36 -37.94
C SER A 14 -4.45 -28.36 -37.29
N GLY A 15 -4.67 -28.54 -35.98
CA GLY A 15 -5.24 -27.50 -35.15
C GLY A 15 -4.18 -26.42 -35.03
N ASP A 16 -4.42 -25.28 -35.69
CA ASP A 16 -3.71 -24.06 -35.40
C ASP A 16 -3.84 -23.81 -33.90
N LEU A 17 -2.76 -24.10 -33.16
CA LEU A 17 -2.58 -23.63 -31.80
C LEU A 17 -2.43 -22.12 -31.88
N ILE A 18 -3.57 -21.43 -32.00
CA ILE A 18 -3.68 -20.04 -31.59
C ILE A 18 -3.42 -20.07 -30.09
N SER A 19 -2.14 -19.97 -29.72
CA SER A 19 -1.75 -19.49 -28.41
C SER A 19 -2.27 -18.05 -28.36
N ALA A 20 -3.52 -17.91 -27.91
CA ALA A 20 -4.00 -16.64 -27.44
C ALA A 20 -3.10 -16.29 -26.25
N GLN A 21 -2.01 -15.57 -26.51
CA GLN A 21 -1.28 -14.88 -25.46
C GLN A 21 -2.32 -13.97 -24.80
N GLN A 22 -2.86 -14.43 -23.67
CA GLN A 22 -3.69 -13.60 -22.83
C GLN A 22 -2.84 -12.38 -22.52
N LYS A 23 -3.26 -11.23 -23.07
CA LYS A 23 -2.63 -9.95 -22.75
C LYS A 23 -2.58 -9.89 -21.22
N PRO A 24 -1.41 -9.63 -20.60
CA PRO A 24 -1.31 -9.61 -19.15
C PRO A 24 -2.42 -8.72 -18.60
N LYS A 25 -3.21 -9.24 -17.65
CA LYS A 25 -4.25 -8.45 -16.99
C LYS A 25 -3.57 -7.22 -16.40
N GLU A 26 -3.86 -6.04 -16.93
CA GLU A 26 -3.30 -4.79 -16.44
C GLU A 26 -3.63 -4.68 -14.94
N THR A 27 -2.60 -4.56 -14.11
CA THR A 27 -2.75 -4.38 -12.67
C THR A 27 -2.69 -2.89 -12.38
N LEU A 28 -3.85 -2.28 -12.11
CA LEU A 28 -3.95 -0.89 -11.70
C LEU A 28 -3.69 -0.80 -10.19
N VAL A 29 -2.73 0.03 -9.79
CA VAL A 29 -2.46 0.37 -8.39
C VAL A 29 -2.66 1.86 -8.20
N ARG A 30 -3.58 2.26 -7.33
CA ARG A 30 -3.82 3.67 -7.00
C ARG A 30 -3.10 4.04 -5.72
N VAL A 31 -2.37 5.14 -5.79
CA VAL A 31 -1.53 5.64 -4.70
C VAL A 31 -1.99 7.02 -4.29
N LEU A 32 -2.07 7.25 -2.99
CA LEU A 32 -2.27 8.58 -2.39
C LEU A 32 -1.06 8.91 -1.52
N THR A 33 -0.63 10.17 -1.52
CA THR A 33 0.23 10.74 -0.48
C THR A 33 -0.52 11.87 0.19
N PHE A 34 -0.53 11.91 1.52
CA PHE A 34 -1.33 12.86 2.27
C PHE A 34 -0.67 13.23 3.60
N ASN A 35 -0.20 14.46 3.70
CA ASN A 35 0.18 15.07 4.97
C ASN A 35 -1.08 15.41 5.77
N ILE A 36 -1.25 14.80 6.94
CA ILE A 36 -2.48 14.88 7.74
C ILE A 36 -2.40 15.89 8.88
N LEU A 37 -1.36 16.74 8.92
CA LEU A 37 -1.17 17.79 9.93
C LEU A 37 -1.49 17.27 11.35
N HIS A 38 -0.84 16.19 11.78
CA HIS A 38 -1.02 15.59 13.11
C HIS A 38 -2.49 15.36 13.53
N GLY A 39 -3.37 15.07 12.57
CA GLY A 39 -4.80 14.80 12.78
C GLY A 39 -5.69 16.05 12.81
N ALA A 40 -5.13 17.24 12.58
CA ALA A 40 -5.88 18.48 12.47
C ALA A 40 -6.32 18.75 11.03
N THR A 41 -7.45 19.45 10.85
CA THR A 41 -7.85 19.97 9.53
C THR A 41 -7.38 21.41 9.34
N THR A 42 -7.55 21.96 8.13
CA THR A 42 -7.24 23.36 7.84
C THR A 42 -8.09 24.37 8.62
N LYS A 43 -9.14 23.91 9.30
CA LYS A 43 -9.93 24.73 10.24
C LYS A 43 -9.38 24.72 11.67
N GLY A 44 -8.34 23.92 11.93
CA GLY A 44 -7.75 23.75 13.26
C GLY A 44 -8.52 22.82 14.19
N ASP A 45 -9.60 22.18 13.73
CA ASP A 45 -10.30 21.12 14.45
C ASP A 45 -9.61 19.76 14.25
N PHE A 46 -9.95 18.79 15.11
CA PHE A 46 -9.39 17.45 15.08
C PHE A 46 -10.51 16.47 14.70
N ASP A 47 -10.59 16.16 13.41
CA ASP A 47 -11.66 15.34 12.79
C ASP A 47 -11.04 14.26 11.91
N LEU A 48 -10.83 13.08 12.51
CA LEU A 48 -10.27 11.93 11.81
C LEU A 48 -11.26 11.30 10.82
N ASP A 49 -12.58 11.51 10.98
CA ASP A 49 -13.57 11.04 10.01
C ASP A 49 -13.46 11.81 8.71
N ARG A 50 -13.22 13.12 8.78
CA ARG A 50 -12.99 13.95 7.60
C ARG A 50 -11.71 13.56 6.87
N ILE A 51 -10.63 13.29 7.58
CA ILE A 51 -9.36 12.80 6.99
C ILE A 51 -9.59 11.42 6.36
N ALA A 52 -10.27 10.50 7.05
CA ALA A 52 -10.60 9.18 6.53
C ALA A 52 -11.53 9.24 5.30
N ALA A 53 -12.43 10.23 5.22
CA ALA A 53 -13.28 10.44 4.05
C ALA A 53 -12.44 10.76 2.81
N VAL A 54 -11.48 11.67 2.91
CA VAL A 54 -10.55 11.98 1.79
C VAL A 54 -9.83 10.73 1.30
N ILE A 55 -9.32 9.90 2.22
CA ILE A 55 -8.62 8.66 1.87
C ILE A 55 -9.57 7.67 1.16
N LYS A 56 -10.80 7.52 1.67
CA LYS A 56 -11.81 6.64 1.05
C LYS A 56 -12.24 7.13 -0.33
N ASP A 57 -12.44 8.42 -0.49
CA ASP A 57 -12.90 9.05 -1.74
C ASP A 57 -11.83 8.96 -2.84
N ALA A 58 -10.55 9.05 -2.47
CA ALA A 58 -9.44 8.79 -3.39
C ALA A 58 -9.42 7.34 -3.89
N ASN A 59 -10.10 6.43 -3.19
CA ASN A 59 -10.17 5.00 -3.48
C ASN A 59 -8.77 4.39 -3.70
N ALA A 60 -7.79 4.80 -2.89
CA ALA A 60 -6.41 4.33 -3.02
C ALA A 60 -6.24 2.89 -2.54
N ASP A 61 -5.27 2.18 -3.12
CA ASP A 61 -4.82 0.86 -2.68
C ASP A 61 -3.66 0.99 -1.68
N LEU A 62 -2.86 2.06 -1.85
CA LEU A 62 -1.73 2.43 -1.01
C LEU A 62 -1.79 3.92 -0.65
N VAL A 63 -1.54 4.23 0.62
CA VAL A 63 -1.52 5.61 1.12
C VAL A 63 -0.23 5.81 1.91
N ALA A 64 0.56 6.81 1.55
CA ALA A 64 1.62 7.36 2.40
C ALA A 64 1.07 8.57 3.17
N LEU A 65 1.30 8.60 4.47
CA LEU A 65 0.87 9.66 5.37
C LEU A 65 2.07 10.35 5.99
N GLN A 66 2.11 11.68 5.93
CA GLN A 66 3.10 12.50 6.63
C GLN A 66 2.49 13.23 7.83
N GLU A 67 3.38 13.65 8.73
CA GLU A 67 3.04 14.32 10.00
C GLU A 67 2.13 13.47 10.89
N VAL A 68 2.48 12.20 11.03
CA VAL A 68 1.72 11.22 11.79
C VAL A 68 2.21 11.18 13.22
N ASP A 69 1.32 11.49 14.15
CA ASP A 69 1.55 11.36 15.58
C ASP A 69 1.12 9.98 16.09
N TYR A 70 1.92 9.41 16.99
CA TYR A 70 1.65 8.20 17.74
C TYR A 70 1.64 8.54 19.23
N LYS A 71 0.47 8.53 19.85
CA LYS A 71 0.27 8.72 21.30
C LYS A 71 0.89 10.02 21.86
N THR A 72 0.97 11.07 21.05
CA THR A 72 1.39 12.40 21.51
C THR A 72 0.24 13.14 22.16
N ARG A 73 0.53 14.11 23.04
CA ARG A 73 -0.52 14.89 23.70
C ARG A 73 -1.26 15.81 22.72
N ARG A 74 -0.58 16.43 21.75
CA ARG A 74 -1.21 17.27 20.70
C ARG A 74 -2.19 16.50 19.83
N ALA A 75 -1.95 15.20 19.61
CA ALA A 75 -2.87 14.30 18.91
C ALA A 75 -3.87 13.61 19.85
N LYS A 76 -4.15 14.22 21.02
CA LYS A 76 -5.10 13.71 22.03
C LYS A 76 -4.79 12.27 22.49
N ASN A 77 -3.52 11.87 22.45
CA ASN A 77 -3.03 10.52 22.73
C ASN A 77 -3.63 9.42 21.82
N TYR A 78 -4.03 9.76 20.59
CA TYR A 78 -4.36 8.78 19.57
C TYR A 78 -3.12 8.20 18.91
N ASP A 79 -3.21 6.95 18.48
CA ASP A 79 -2.33 6.38 17.46
C ASP A 79 -2.99 6.67 16.11
N LEU A 80 -2.56 7.74 15.43
CA LEU A 80 -3.29 8.26 14.28
C LEU A 80 -3.35 7.28 13.11
N VAL A 81 -2.26 6.56 12.82
CA VAL A 81 -2.26 5.62 11.69
C VAL A 81 -3.18 4.44 11.97
N THR A 82 -3.20 3.94 13.21
CA THR A 82 -4.15 2.88 13.59
C THR A 82 -5.58 3.40 13.48
N GLU A 83 -5.91 4.55 14.05
CA GLU A 83 -7.26 5.14 13.96
C GLU A 83 -7.74 5.31 12.51
N LEU A 84 -6.87 5.82 11.63
CA LEU A 84 -7.19 5.97 10.20
C LEU A 84 -7.32 4.61 9.51
N GLY A 85 -6.47 3.63 9.83
CA GLY A 85 -6.59 2.26 9.34
C GLY A 85 -7.95 1.63 9.67
N TRP A 86 -8.43 1.79 10.91
CA TRP A 86 -9.76 1.33 11.33
C TRP A 86 -10.89 2.02 10.56
N ARG A 87 -10.84 3.36 10.41
CA ARG A 87 -11.87 4.16 9.72
C ARG A 87 -11.93 3.92 8.21
N THR A 88 -10.80 3.56 7.61
CA THR A 88 -10.65 3.31 6.16
C THR A 88 -10.70 1.83 5.78
N LYS A 89 -10.67 0.93 6.77
CA LYS A 89 -10.54 -0.53 6.61
C LYS A 89 -9.27 -0.92 5.85
N MET A 90 -8.16 -0.28 6.21
CA MET A 90 -6.84 -0.51 5.62
C MET A 90 -5.86 -0.93 6.71
N ALA A 91 -4.90 -1.78 6.37
CA ALA A 91 -3.84 -2.19 7.28
C ALA A 91 -2.91 -1.00 7.56
N PRO A 92 -2.70 -0.62 8.84
CA PRO A 92 -1.86 0.51 9.21
C PRO A 92 -0.42 0.09 9.57
N LEU A 93 0.55 0.93 9.20
CA LEU A 93 1.93 0.84 9.69
C LEU A 93 2.45 2.23 10.08
N PHE A 94 3.10 2.32 11.24
CA PHE A 94 3.76 3.52 11.72
C PHE A 94 5.28 3.42 11.52
N GLY A 95 5.87 4.46 10.94
CA GLY A 95 7.31 4.63 10.78
C GLY A 95 7.79 5.81 11.63
N LYS A 96 8.28 5.52 12.83
CA LYS A 96 8.74 6.57 13.76
C LYS A 96 10.00 7.26 13.24
N ALA A 97 9.96 8.58 13.14
CA ALA A 97 11.13 9.42 12.89
C ALA A 97 11.79 9.91 14.18
N MET A 98 11.00 10.29 15.19
CA MET A 98 11.50 10.75 16.48
C MET A 98 10.51 10.57 17.64
N ASP A 99 11.00 10.64 18.88
CA ASP A 99 10.17 10.89 20.05
C ASP A 99 9.63 12.33 20.02
N TYR A 100 8.35 12.52 20.34
CA TYR A 100 7.74 13.84 20.35
C TYR A 100 6.56 13.91 21.31
N ASP A 101 6.50 14.98 22.12
CA ASP A 101 5.35 15.32 22.97
C ASP A 101 4.74 14.13 23.76
N GLY A 102 5.61 13.29 24.35
CA GLY A 102 5.22 12.11 25.13
C GLY A 102 4.96 10.83 24.34
N GLY A 103 5.01 10.91 23.00
CA GLY A 103 4.81 9.79 22.09
C GLY A 103 5.85 9.74 20.98
N GLY A 104 5.42 9.41 19.76
CA GLY A 104 6.24 9.39 18.56
C GLY A 104 5.67 10.24 17.44
N TYR A 105 6.53 10.65 16.53
CA TYR A 105 6.19 11.40 15.34
C TYR A 105 6.95 10.85 14.13
N GLY A 106 6.31 10.82 12.96
CA GLY A 106 6.91 10.34 11.73
C GLY A 106 5.88 10.09 10.63
N GLU A 107 6.06 8.97 9.94
CA GLU A 107 5.30 8.61 8.75
C GLU A 107 4.31 7.48 9.03
N GLY A 108 3.30 7.35 8.17
CA GLY A 108 2.34 6.25 8.21
C GLY A 108 2.10 5.66 6.82
N ILE A 109 1.77 4.39 6.77
CA ILE A 109 1.26 3.74 5.54
C ILE A 109 -0.07 3.06 5.85
N LEU A 110 -1.03 3.24 4.94
CA LEU A 110 -2.26 2.46 4.90
C LEU A 110 -2.31 1.66 3.59
N THR A 111 -2.70 0.38 3.67
CA THR A 111 -2.79 -0.49 2.49
C THR A 111 -3.95 -1.47 2.56
N ARG A 112 -4.51 -1.84 1.40
CA ARG A 112 -5.44 -2.97 1.24
C ARG A 112 -4.75 -4.24 0.77
N LEU A 113 -3.50 -4.13 0.33
CA LEU A 113 -2.73 -5.22 -0.25
C LEU A 113 -1.98 -6.01 0.84
N PRO A 114 -1.75 -7.32 0.64
CA PRO A 114 -0.93 -8.12 1.55
C PRO A 114 0.50 -7.58 1.66
N ILE A 115 0.93 -7.32 2.90
CA ILE A 115 2.28 -6.89 3.21
C ILE A 115 3.16 -8.13 3.37
N SER A 116 4.25 -8.19 2.62
CA SER A 116 5.27 -9.24 2.71
C SER A 116 6.34 -8.90 3.73
N SER A 117 6.75 -7.62 3.80
CA SER A 117 7.73 -7.12 4.76
C SER A 117 7.65 -5.60 4.88
N SER A 118 8.24 -5.04 5.93
CA SER A 118 8.34 -3.60 6.14
C SER A 118 9.65 -3.24 6.82
N ARG A 119 10.17 -2.03 6.55
CA ARG A 119 11.36 -1.49 7.20
C ARG A 119 11.20 0.02 7.41
N ASN A 120 11.52 0.48 8.62
CA ASN A 120 11.62 1.90 8.94
C ASN A 120 13.09 2.34 8.84
N VAL A 121 13.38 3.33 8.00
CA VAL A 121 14.74 3.76 7.68
C VAL A 121 14.96 5.19 8.14
N PRO A 122 15.81 5.44 9.15
CA PRO A 122 16.19 6.80 9.51
C PRO A 122 16.90 7.47 8.33
N LEU A 123 16.51 8.70 8.01
CA LEU A 123 17.15 9.49 6.97
C LEU A 123 18.27 10.38 7.55
N PRO A 124 19.32 10.66 6.76
CA PRO A 124 20.37 11.58 7.18
C PRO A 124 19.80 12.96 7.50
N HIS A 125 20.23 13.55 8.61
CA HIS A 125 19.87 14.91 9.02
C HIS A 125 21.08 15.59 9.67
N SER A 126 21.15 16.91 9.52
CA SER A 126 22.14 17.72 10.25
C SER A 126 21.69 17.92 11.70
N GLN A 127 22.65 18.11 12.60
CA GLN A 127 22.38 18.40 14.01
C GLN A 127 21.44 19.62 14.15
N GLY A 128 20.42 19.49 14.99
CA GLY A 128 19.44 20.55 15.25
C GLY A 128 18.26 20.59 14.27
N ASN A 129 18.32 19.85 13.16
CA ASN A 129 17.16 19.66 12.29
C ASN A 129 16.33 18.46 12.76
N GLU A 130 15.02 18.55 12.52
CA GLU A 130 14.07 17.48 12.83
C GLU A 130 14.44 16.18 12.06
N PRO A 131 14.66 15.05 12.76
CA PRO A 131 14.90 13.77 12.11
C PRO A 131 13.74 13.33 11.21
N ARG A 132 14.06 12.61 10.13
CA ARG A 132 13.09 12.05 9.18
C ARG A 132 13.30 10.55 9.03
N ALA A 133 12.26 9.86 8.59
CA ALA A 133 12.32 8.43 8.28
C ALA A 133 11.61 8.13 6.97
N ALA A 134 12.10 7.12 6.25
CA ALA A 134 11.40 6.51 5.14
C ALA A 134 10.81 5.17 5.61
N LEU A 135 9.49 5.04 5.55
CA LEU A 135 8.80 3.79 5.81
C LEU A 135 8.63 3.03 4.50
N GLU A 136 9.38 1.94 4.35
CA GLU A 136 9.32 1.04 3.21
C GLU A 136 8.42 -0.16 3.52
N VAL A 137 7.52 -0.50 2.59
CA VAL A 137 6.71 -1.72 2.63
C VAL A 137 6.83 -2.47 1.31
N THR A 138 7.05 -3.77 1.40
CA THR A 138 7.02 -4.69 0.26
C THR A 138 5.66 -5.38 0.22
N LEU A 139 4.95 -5.31 -0.90
CA LEU A 139 3.55 -5.70 -1.04
C LEU A 139 3.35 -6.64 -2.21
N LYS A 140 2.42 -7.59 -2.07
CA LYS A 140 2.04 -8.50 -3.15
C LYS A 140 0.82 -7.98 -3.91
N LEU A 141 0.95 -7.85 -5.23
CA LEU A 141 -0.14 -7.47 -6.13
C LEU A 141 -1.03 -8.67 -6.46
N GLU A 142 -2.23 -8.41 -6.97
CA GLU A 142 -3.13 -9.46 -7.47
C GLU A 142 -2.51 -10.28 -8.62
N SER A 143 -1.64 -9.68 -9.43
CA SER A 143 -0.88 -10.38 -10.47
C SER A 143 0.09 -11.43 -9.91
N GLY A 144 0.38 -11.39 -8.60
CA GLY A 144 1.39 -12.21 -7.95
C GLY A 144 2.77 -11.55 -7.89
N GLU A 145 2.96 -10.45 -8.62
CA GLU A 145 4.18 -9.64 -8.56
C GLU A 145 4.31 -8.94 -7.20
N THR A 146 5.52 -8.50 -6.88
CA THR A 146 5.82 -7.76 -5.66
C THR A 146 6.30 -6.36 -6.01
N ILE A 147 5.84 -5.37 -5.26
CA ILE A 147 6.32 -3.97 -5.36
C ILE A 147 6.86 -3.50 -4.00
N SER A 148 7.82 -2.57 -4.04
CA SER A 148 8.21 -1.78 -2.87
C SER A 148 7.56 -0.40 -2.95
N PHE A 149 6.91 0.02 -1.86
CA PHE A 149 6.29 1.33 -1.72
C PHE A 149 6.90 2.03 -0.50
N ILE A 150 7.32 3.29 -0.67
CA ILE A 150 8.07 4.03 0.33
C ILE A 150 7.38 5.37 0.57
N GLY A 151 6.96 5.61 1.82
CA GLY A 151 6.50 6.90 2.32
C GLY A 151 7.59 7.61 3.11
N THR A 152 7.74 8.91 2.89
CA THR A 152 8.66 9.82 3.60
C THR A 152 8.10 11.23 3.62
#